data_AF-A0AAD8UC05-F1
#
_entry.id   AF-A0AAD8UC05-F1
#
_cell.length_a   1.000
_cell.length_b   1.000
_cell.length_c   1.000
_cell.angle_alpha   90.00
_cell.angle_beta   90.00
_cell.angle_gamma   90.00
#
_symmetry.space_group_name_H-M   'P 1'
#
loop_
_entity.id
_entity.type
_entity.pdbx_description
1 polymer ?
#
loop_
_entity_poly.entity_id
_entity_poly.type
_entity_poly.pdbx_seq_one_letter_code
_entity_poly.pdbx_strand_id
1 'polypeptide(L)'
;MAAQIPPGGTYLDTFKKSFVDVKPDAEKENAIPTSDFLDASESLTTIFDALGGVAFGPVKSDMGGNIKKIRERQLAAPGESATLQELVKAELATKKHVATEGLLWLVRGLEFTCIALSQNVAKESEELSESFRNAYATTLKPHHSFLVKPIFSAAMSACPYRKDFYAKLGSDQDKVAAELRVYLASLEKVVGILKGFLASKDAKW
;
A
#
# COMPACT_ATOMS: atom_id res chain seq x y z
N MET A 1 -19.89 2.57 -4.24
CA MET A 1 -19.93 2.87 -5.69
C MET A 1 -18.55 2.54 -6.25
N ALA A 2 -18.44 1.81 -7.36
CA ALA A 2 -17.16 1.67 -8.04
C ALA A 2 -16.67 3.06 -8.48
N ALA A 3 -15.36 3.32 -8.41
CA ALA A 3 -14.79 4.59 -8.86
C ALA A 3 -15.12 4.80 -10.35
N GLN A 4 -15.61 5.99 -10.70
CA GLN A 4 -15.93 6.31 -12.09
C GLN A 4 -14.63 6.66 -12.83
N ILE A 5 -14.19 5.75 -13.70
CA ILE A 5 -13.01 5.98 -14.54
C ILE A 5 -13.34 7.09 -15.56
N PRO A 6 -12.51 8.14 -15.68
CA PRO A 6 -12.73 9.19 -16.66
C PRO A 6 -12.66 8.65 -18.10
N PRO A 7 -13.37 9.23 -19.07
CA PRO A 7 -13.30 8.80 -20.46
C PRO A 7 -11.85 8.71 -20.98
N GLY A 8 -11.45 7.54 -21.46
CA GLY A 8 -10.09 7.28 -21.95
C GLY A 8 -9.02 7.12 -20.86
N GLY A 9 -9.39 7.18 -19.58
CA GLY A 9 -8.49 6.96 -18.45
C GLY A 9 -8.46 5.52 -17.94
N THR A 10 -7.73 5.32 -16.85
CA THR A 10 -7.66 4.07 -16.09
C THR A 10 -8.15 4.28 -14.66
N TYR A 11 -8.26 3.19 -13.90
CA TYR A 11 -8.62 3.24 -12.50
C TYR A 11 -7.62 4.04 -11.66
N LEU A 12 -6.35 4.10 -12.07
CA LEU A 12 -5.33 4.91 -11.39
C LEU A 12 -5.62 6.40 -11.49
N ASP A 13 -6.31 6.87 -12.54
CA ASP A 13 -6.75 8.27 -12.68
C ASP A 13 -7.85 8.65 -11.68
N THR A 14 -8.44 7.67 -10.99
CA THR A 14 -9.42 7.91 -9.92
C THR A 14 -8.78 8.20 -8.57
N PHE A 15 -7.47 7.98 -8.45
CA PHE A 15 -6.75 8.17 -7.19
C PHE A 15 -6.67 9.64 -6.83
N LYS A 16 -6.99 9.96 -5.57
CA LYS A 16 -6.79 11.30 -5.02
C LYS A 16 -5.30 11.71 -5.10
N LYS A 17 -4.41 10.73 -4.90
CA LYS A 17 -2.95 10.90 -4.99
C LYS A 17 -2.33 9.60 -5.49
N SER A 18 -1.40 9.68 -6.42
CA SER A 18 -0.62 8.55 -6.91
C SER A 18 0.70 8.43 -6.15
N PHE A 19 1.22 7.22 -5.97
CA PHE A 19 2.60 7.03 -5.49
C PHE A 19 3.64 7.57 -6.47
N VAL A 20 3.29 7.75 -7.76
CA VAL A 20 4.12 8.47 -8.73
C VAL A 20 4.39 9.91 -8.26
N ASP A 21 3.46 10.51 -7.53
CA ASP A 21 3.53 11.90 -7.05
C ASP A 21 4.06 12.02 -5.62
N VAL A 22 4.32 10.91 -4.93
CA VAL A 22 5.01 10.90 -3.64
C VAL A 22 6.49 11.04 -3.92
N LYS A 23 7.04 12.25 -3.75
CA LYS A 23 8.45 12.56 -4.04
C LYS A 23 9.28 12.50 -2.75
N PRO A 24 10.16 11.50 -2.58
CA PRO A 24 11.13 11.50 -1.48
C PRO A 24 12.11 12.67 -1.67
N ASP A 25 12.41 13.37 -0.59
CA ASP A 25 13.38 14.46 -0.59
C ASP A 25 14.80 13.89 -0.53
N ALA A 26 15.47 13.82 -1.69
CA ALA A 26 16.81 13.27 -1.81
C ALA A 26 17.87 14.07 -1.04
N GLU A 27 17.63 15.36 -0.77
CA GLU A 27 18.53 16.21 0.02
C GLU A 27 18.35 15.99 1.53
N LYS A 28 17.27 15.32 1.92
CA LYS A 28 16.94 14.98 3.32
C LYS A 28 16.77 13.49 3.53
N GLU A 29 17.78 12.70 3.15
CA GLU A 29 17.80 11.25 3.39
C GLU A 29 16.58 10.50 2.83
N ASN A 30 16.04 10.96 1.69
CA ASN A 30 14.78 10.47 1.11
C ASN A 30 13.58 10.63 2.06
N ALA A 31 13.48 11.75 2.78
CA ALA A 31 12.34 12.03 3.64
C ALA A 31 11.03 12.00 2.84
N ILE A 32 10.03 11.26 3.33
CA ILE A 32 8.76 11.06 2.62
C ILE A 32 7.70 11.98 3.21
N PRO A 33 7.08 12.88 2.43
CA PRO A 33 6.04 13.78 2.92
C PRO A 33 4.83 12.99 3.45
N THR A 34 4.46 13.21 4.71
CA THR A 34 3.44 12.42 5.42
C THR A 34 2.05 12.54 4.77
N SER A 35 1.66 13.76 4.35
CA SER A 35 0.37 13.99 3.69
C SER A 35 0.23 13.21 2.39
N ASP A 36 1.23 13.34 1.53
CA ASP A 36 1.25 12.70 0.21
C ASP A 36 1.25 11.18 0.32
N PHE A 37 2.07 10.62 1.22
CA PHE A 37 2.12 9.18 1.43
C PHE A 37 0.79 8.60 1.93
N LEU A 38 0.15 9.25 2.90
CA LEU A 38 -1.11 8.74 3.45
C LEU A 38 -2.25 8.87 2.44
N ASP A 39 -2.32 9.96 1.68
CA ASP A 39 -3.32 10.14 0.63
C ASP A 39 -3.14 9.12 -0.51
N ALA A 40 -1.89 8.80 -0.87
CA ALA A 40 -1.60 7.77 -1.85
C ALA A 40 -1.90 6.36 -1.33
N SER A 41 -1.59 6.10 -0.06
CA SER A 41 -1.91 4.83 0.61
C SER A 41 -3.42 4.60 0.69
N GLU A 42 -4.19 5.64 1.04
CA GLU A 42 -5.65 5.60 1.07
C GLU A 42 -6.22 5.35 -0.33
N SER A 43 -5.70 6.04 -1.35
CA SER A 43 -6.08 5.82 -2.76
C SER A 43 -5.85 4.37 -3.18
N LEU A 44 -4.69 3.77 -2.85
CA LEU A 44 -4.41 2.37 -3.16
C LEU A 44 -5.40 1.41 -2.49
N THR A 45 -5.92 1.70 -1.29
CA THR A 45 -6.89 0.80 -0.63
C THR A 45 -8.17 0.60 -1.43
N THR A 46 -8.50 1.51 -2.37
CA THR A 46 -9.66 1.38 -3.25
C THR A 46 -9.51 0.22 -4.23
N ILE A 47 -8.27 -0.19 -4.58
CA ILE A 47 -8.02 -1.31 -5.50
C ILE A 47 -8.58 -2.64 -4.98
N PHE A 48 -8.73 -2.77 -3.66
CA PHE A 48 -9.35 -3.94 -3.03
C PHE A 48 -10.84 -4.08 -3.37
N ASP A 49 -11.51 -2.98 -3.70
CA ASP A 49 -12.89 -3.01 -4.21
C ASP A 49 -12.93 -3.67 -5.59
N ALA A 50 -11.90 -3.49 -6.41
CA ALA A 50 -11.75 -4.16 -7.71
C ALA A 50 -11.33 -5.64 -7.58
N LEU A 51 -10.48 -5.96 -6.59
CA LEU A 51 -9.93 -7.31 -6.31
C LEU A 51 -10.89 -8.29 -5.61
N GLY A 52 -12.12 -7.89 -5.28
CA GLY A 52 -13.08 -8.80 -4.65
C GLY A 52 -13.90 -8.19 -3.53
N GLY A 53 -13.76 -6.89 -3.26
CA GLY A 53 -14.63 -6.08 -2.41
C GLY A 53 -14.80 -6.65 -1.00
N VAL A 54 -15.81 -7.50 -0.83
CA VAL A 54 -16.12 -8.18 0.44
C VAL A 54 -14.96 -9.07 0.92
N ALA A 55 -14.35 -9.84 0.02
CA ALA A 55 -13.28 -10.78 0.40
C ALA A 55 -12.01 -10.09 0.90
N PHE A 56 -11.72 -8.90 0.36
CA PHE A 56 -10.57 -8.07 0.76
C PHE A 56 -10.92 -7.01 1.82
N GLY A 57 -12.15 -6.99 2.32
CA GLY A 57 -12.59 -6.09 3.39
C GLY A 57 -11.67 -6.09 4.62
N PRO A 58 -11.20 -7.24 5.12
CA PRO A 58 -10.22 -7.28 6.22
C PRO A 58 -8.90 -6.57 5.90
N VAL A 59 -8.37 -6.76 4.67
CA VAL A 59 -7.11 -6.13 4.23
C VAL A 59 -7.26 -4.61 4.13
N LYS A 60 -8.36 -4.17 3.50
CA LYS A 60 -8.71 -2.75 3.38
C LYS A 60 -8.87 -2.08 4.74
N SER A 61 -9.56 -2.76 5.67
CA SER A 61 -9.79 -2.26 7.03
C SER A 61 -8.48 -2.13 7.83
N ASP A 62 -7.60 -3.13 7.76
CA ASP A 62 -6.30 -3.09 8.43
C ASP A 62 -5.44 -1.92 7.93
N MET A 63 -5.30 -1.77 6.60
CA MET A 63 -4.56 -0.64 6.02
C MET A 63 -5.18 0.71 6.39
N GLY A 64 -6.50 0.83 6.32
CA GLY A 64 -7.22 2.05 6.73
C GLY A 64 -7.01 2.41 8.20
N GLY A 65 -7.02 1.41 9.10
CA GLY A 65 -6.73 1.60 10.52
C GLY A 65 -5.30 2.10 10.76
N ASN A 66 -4.32 1.58 10.03
CA ASN A 66 -2.93 2.00 10.14
C ASN A 66 -2.69 3.41 9.56
N ILE A 67 -3.34 3.75 8.44
CA ILE A 67 -3.36 5.11 7.89
C ILE A 67 -3.91 6.10 8.94
N LYS A 68 -5.03 5.74 9.59
CA LYS A 68 -5.65 6.57 10.63
C LYS A 68 -4.70 6.85 11.80
N LYS A 69 -4.00 5.84 12.33
CA LYS A 69 -3.02 6.02 13.43
C LYS A 69 -1.95 7.06 13.08
N ILE A 70 -1.41 6.98 11.85
CA ILE A 70 -0.37 7.91 11.38
C ILE A 70 -0.95 9.32 11.18
N ARG A 71 -2.15 9.42 10.59
CA ARG A 71 -2.84 10.71 10.39
C ARG A 71 -3.14 11.38 11.73
N GLU A 72 -3.60 10.64 12.74
CA GLU A 72 -3.88 11.17 14.07
C GLU A 72 -2.62 11.76 14.72
N ARG A 73 -1.48 11.07 14.65
CA ARG A 73 -0.19 11.62 15.12
C ARG A 73 0.19 12.88 14.35
N GLN A 74 0.05 12.87 13.02
CA GLN A 74 0.39 14.04 12.20
C GLN A 74 -0.44 15.26 12.57
N LEU A 75 -1.75 15.10 12.76
CA LEU A 75 -2.65 16.19 13.14
C LEU A 75 -2.37 16.69 14.56
N ALA A 76 -1.96 15.81 15.47
CA ALA A 76 -1.63 16.17 16.85
C ALA A 76 -0.28 16.92 16.97
N ALA A 77 0.66 16.69 16.04
CA ALA A 77 1.99 17.31 16.06
C ALA A 77 2.50 17.65 14.65
N PRO A 78 1.85 18.58 13.93
CA PRO A 78 2.12 18.83 12.51
C PRO A 78 3.55 19.33 12.24
N GLY A 79 4.11 20.14 13.13
CA GLY A 79 5.49 20.63 13.03
C GLY A 79 6.57 19.55 13.21
N GLU A 80 6.20 18.41 13.80
CA GLU A 80 7.11 17.26 14.03
C GLU A 80 6.77 16.07 13.11
N SER A 81 5.84 16.26 12.18
CA SER A 81 5.25 15.17 11.39
C SER A 81 5.13 15.52 9.90
N ALA A 82 5.92 16.48 9.43
CA ALA A 82 5.95 16.87 8.02
C ALA A 82 6.38 15.69 7.13
N THR A 83 7.35 14.92 7.60
CA THR A 83 7.79 13.67 6.96
C THR A 83 7.59 12.45 7.87
N LEU A 84 7.48 11.26 7.28
CA LEU A 84 7.27 10.03 8.05
C LEU A 84 8.44 9.71 8.99
N GLN A 85 9.67 10.01 8.55
CA GLN A 85 10.87 9.80 9.35
C GLN A 85 10.88 10.72 10.59
N GLU A 86 10.56 12.01 10.42
CA GLU A 86 10.41 12.95 11.55
C GLU A 86 9.29 12.52 12.49
N LEU A 87 8.13 12.15 11.93
CA LEU A 87 6.97 11.68 12.69
C LEU A 87 7.35 10.54 13.64
N VAL A 88 8.04 9.52 13.11
CA VAL A 88 8.50 8.36 13.89
C VAL A 88 9.49 8.78 14.97
N LYS A 89 10.55 9.52 14.60
CA LYS A 89 11.59 9.96 15.56
C LYS A 89 10.97 10.76 16.70
N ALA A 90 10.07 11.68 16.39
CA ALA A 90 9.39 12.51 17.37
C ALA A 90 8.41 11.71 18.24
N GLU A 91 7.64 10.77 17.67
CA GLU A 91 6.74 9.92 18.46
C GLU A 91 7.53 9.05 19.47
N LEU A 92 8.59 8.39 19.01
CA LEU A 92 9.41 7.51 19.84
C LEU A 92 10.11 8.26 20.98
N ALA A 93 10.51 9.53 20.77
CA ALA A 93 11.05 10.39 21.82
C ALA A 93 10.05 10.60 22.98
N THR A 94 8.74 10.46 22.73
CA THR A 94 7.69 10.51 23.76
C THR A 94 7.42 9.17 24.44
N LYS A 95 8.18 8.12 24.11
CA LYS A 95 7.97 6.72 24.56
C LYS A 95 6.64 6.11 24.10
N LYS A 96 6.03 6.70 23.06
CA LYS A 96 4.85 6.15 22.36
C LYS A 96 5.29 5.60 21.01
N HIS A 97 4.50 4.71 20.43
CA HIS A 97 4.81 4.04 19.16
C HIS A 97 3.56 3.66 18.36
N VAL A 98 2.43 4.35 18.57
CA VAL A 98 1.15 3.96 17.95
C VAL A 98 1.18 4.22 16.44
N ALA A 99 1.65 5.39 16.02
CA ALA A 99 1.80 5.73 14.62
C ALA A 99 3.01 5.02 13.99
N THR A 100 4.08 4.81 14.75
CA THR A 100 5.26 4.06 14.31
C THR A 100 4.92 2.59 14.03
N GLU A 101 4.18 1.94 14.92
CA GLU A 101 3.65 0.59 14.69
C GLU A 101 2.65 0.58 13.53
N GLY A 102 1.78 1.60 13.43
CA GLY A 102 0.91 1.80 12.29
C GLY A 102 1.67 1.84 10.96
N LEU A 103 2.75 2.61 10.90
CA LEU A 103 3.60 2.72 9.72
C LEU A 103 4.27 1.38 9.37
N LEU A 104 4.75 0.64 10.37
CA LEU A 104 5.32 -0.69 10.16
C LEU A 104 4.32 -1.64 9.48
N TRP A 105 3.09 -1.73 10.00
CA TRP A 105 2.07 -2.60 9.42
C TRP A 105 1.58 -2.11 8.06
N LEU A 106 1.41 -0.80 7.89
CA LEU A 106 1.03 -0.22 6.61
C LEU A 106 2.08 -0.53 5.53
N VAL A 107 3.38 -0.36 5.82
CA VAL A 107 4.47 -0.67 4.88
C VAL A 107 4.47 -2.15 4.50
N ARG A 108 4.18 -3.07 5.42
CA ARG A 108 4.03 -4.50 5.10
C ARG A 108 2.84 -4.78 4.18
N GLY A 109 1.70 -4.12 4.42
CA GLY A 109 0.52 -4.22 3.56
C GLY A 109 0.74 -3.64 2.15
N LEU A 110 1.44 -2.51 2.07
CA LEU A 110 1.86 -1.90 0.80
C LEU A 110 2.84 -2.79 0.04
N GLU A 111 3.83 -3.38 0.73
CA GLU A 111 4.78 -4.33 0.13
C GLU A 111 4.06 -5.57 -0.43
N PHE A 112 3.16 -6.17 0.36
CA PHE A 112 2.32 -7.27 -0.07
C PHE A 112 1.58 -6.96 -1.37
N THR A 113 0.92 -5.80 -1.42
CA THR A 113 0.14 -5.35 -2.59
C THR A 113 1.05 -5.08 -3.79
N CYS A 114 2.20 -4.43 -3.56
CA CYS A 114 3.18 -4.13 -4.58
C CYS A 114 3.72 -5.40 -5.24
N ILE A 115 4.19 -6.36 -4.45
CA ILE A 115 4.76 -7.62 -4.96
C ILE A 115 3.69 -8.40 -5.73
N ALA A 116 2.47 -8.52 -5.17
CA ALA A 116 1.40 -9.28 -5.80
C ALA A 116 1.02 -8.72 -7.19
N LEU A 117 0.83 -7.41 -7.29
CA LEU A 117 0.45 -6.76 -8.54
C LEU A 117 1.63 -6.70 -9.54
N SER A 118 2.86 -6.45 -9.08
CA SER A 118 4.06 -6.46 -9.93
C SER A 118 4.29 -7.84 -10.56
N GLN A 119 4.14 -8.90 -9.79
CA GLN A 119 4.23 -10.27 -10.30
C GLN A 119 3.15 -10.54 -11.35
N ASN A 120 1.90 -10.14 -11.08
CA ASN A 120 0.77 -10.43 -11.96
C ASN A 120 0.76 -9.62 -13.26
N VAL A 121 1.27 -8.38 -13.25
CA VAL A 121 1.40 -7.53 -14.45
C VAL A 121 2.59 -7.95 -15.32
N ALA A 122 3.60 -8.61 -14.73
CA ALA A 122 4.77 -9.12 -15.45
C ALA A 122 4.52 -10.49 -16.09
N LYS A 123 3.60 -11.30 -15.54
CA LYS A 123 3.29 -12.65 -16.02
C LYS A 123 1.80 -12.80 -16.32
N GLU A 124 1.42 -12.48 -17.55
CA GLU A 124 0.01 -12.46 -17.98
C GLU A 124 -0.72 -13.81 -17.86
N SER A 125 0.02 -14.92 -17.87
CA SER A 125 -0.51 -16.27 -17.70
C SER A 125 -0.79 -16.66 -16.25
N GLU A 126 -0.41 -15.84 -15.27
CA GLU A 126 -0.59 -16.14 -13.85
C GLU A 126 -1.89 -15.55 -13.29
N GLU A 127 -2.67 -16.38 -12.60
CA GLU A 127 -3.89 -15.91 -11.94
C GLU A 127 -3.58 -15.06 -10.70
N LEU A 128 -4.43 -14.07 -10.42
CA LEU A 128 -4.26 -13.17 -9.27
C LEU A 128 -4.11 -13.92 -7.95
N SER A 129 -4.88 -14.99 -7.78
CA SER A 129 -4.83 -15.78 -6.56
C SER A 129 -3.45 -16.42 -6.31
N GLU A 130 -2.69 -16.73 -7.37
CA GLU A 130 -1.33 -17.26 -7.25
C GLU A 130 -0.34 -16.15 -6.88
N SER A 131 -0.37 -15.01 -7.59
CA SER A 131 0.51 -13.86 -7.30
C SER A 131 0.32 -13.34 -5.88
N PHE A 132 -0.93 -13.22 -5.42
CA PHE A 132 -1.23 -12.79 -4.05
C PHE A 132 -0.79 -13.80 -3.00
N ARG A 133 -0.93 -15.11 -3.23
CA ARG A 133 -0.43 -16.14 -2.28
C ARG A 133 1.09 -16.11 -2.16
N ASN A 134 1.80 -15.92 -3.27
CA ASN A 134 3.25 -15.82 -3.29
C ASN A 134 3.73 -14.58 -2.54
N ALA A 135 3.13 -13.41 -2.81
CA ALA A 135 3.41 -12.18 -2.09
C ALA A 135 3.11 -12.31 -0.59
N TYR A 136 1.98 -12.90 -0.21
CA TYR A 136 1.62 -13.10 1.20
C TYR A 136 2.65 -13.95 1.94
N ALA A 137 3.13 -15.01 1.30
CA ALA A 137 4.08 -15.94 1.91
C ALA A 137 5.39 -15.27 2.33
N THR A 138 5.84 -14.25 1.59
CA THR A 138 7.11 -13.56 1.81
C THR A 138 6.98 -12.24 2.58
N THR A 139 5.77 -11.72 2.77
CA THR A 139 5.53 -10.40 3.40
C THR A 139 4.79 -10.51 4.74
N LEU A 140 3.47 -10.70 4.72
CA LEU A 140 2.61 -10.63 5.91
C LEU A 140 2.54 -11.96 6.69
N LYS A 141 2.63 -13.10 6.01
CA LYS A 141 2.48 -14.43 6.63
C LYS A 141 3.40 -14.69 7.83
N PRO A 142 4.68 -14.26 7.83
CA PRO A 142 5.56 -14.42 9.00
C PRO A 142 5.10 -13.62 10.24
N HIS A 143 4.34 -12.56 10.04
CA HIS A 143 3.92 -11.63 11.10
C HIS A 143 2.49 -11.90 11.60
N HIS A 144 1.66 -12.59 10.83
CA HIS A 144 0.29 -12.92 11.22
C HIS A 144 0.23 -14.08 12.23
N SER A 145 -0.71 -13.99 13.17
CA SER A 145 -1.01 -15.08 14.11
C SER A 145 -1.72 -16.24 13.42
N PHE A 146 -1.82 -17.39 14.09
CA PHE A 146 -2.57 -18.55 13.57
C PHE A 146 -4.07 -18.25 13.37
N LEU A 147 -4.62 -17.22 14.02
CA LEU A 147 -6.00 -16.77 13.84
C LEU A 147 -6.17 -15.86 12.61
N VAL A 148 -5.15 -15.07 12.28
CA VAL A 148 -5.21 -14.11 11.15
C VAL A 148 -4.84 -14.79 9.82
N LYS A 149 -3.94 -15.77 9.83
CA LYS A 149 -3.51 -16.47 8.61
C LYS A 149 -4.65 -17.04 7.75
N PRO A 150 -5.67 -17.71 8.31
CA PRO A 150 -6.80 -18.23 7.54
C PRO A 150 -7.63 -17.15 6.84
N ILE A 151 -7.79 -15.98 7.48
CA ILE A 151 -8.58 -14.85 6.94
C ILE A 151 -7.94 -14.36 5.63
N PHE A 152 -6.64 -14.11 5.65
CA PHE A 152 -5.90 -13.70 4.44
C PHE A 152 -5.85 -14.81 3.39
N SER A 153 -5.71 -16.07 3.81
CA SER A 153 -5.75 -17.21 2.88
C SER A 153 -7.09 -17.31 2.13
N ALA A 154 -8.20 -17.06 2.83
CA ALA A 154 -9.52 -17.02 2.22
C ALA A 154 -9.65 -15.84 1.25
N ALA A 155 -9.21 -14.64 1.65
CA ALA A 155 -9.23 -13.44 0.80
C ALA A 155 -8.52 -13.67 -0.54
N MET A 156 -7.29 -14.21 -0.52
CA MET A 156 -6.54 -14.49 -1.74
C MET A 156 -7.16 -15.60 -2.61
N SER A 157 -7.85 -16.55 -1.98
CA SER A 157 -8.58 -17.59 -2.73
C SER A 157 -9.83 -17.06 -3.40
N ALA A 158 -10.33 -15.91 -2.95
CA ALA A 158 -11.45 -15.19 -3.52
C ALA A 158 -11.02 -14.06 -4.47
N CYS A 159 -9.73 -13.98 -4.85
CA CYS A 159 -9.31 -13.13 -5.98
C CYS A 159 -10.16 -13.47 -7.22
N PRO A 160 -10.61 -12.47 -7.99
CA PRO A 160 -11.27 -12.70 -9.27
C PRO A 160 -10.29 -13.32 -10.26
N TYR A 161 -10.83 -13.83 -11.37
CA TYR A 161 -9.99 -14.14 -12.52
C TYR A 161 -9.23 -12.89 -12.96
N ARG A 162 -7.98 -13.09 -13.38
CA ARG A 162 -7.10 -12.03 -13.86
C ARG A 162 -7.80 -11.09 -14.83
N LYS A 163 -8.43 -11.66 -15.87
CA LYS A 163 -9.13 -10.90 -16.93
C LYS A 163 -10.21 -9.96 -16.37
N ASP A 164 -10.96 -10.39 -15.36
CA ASP A 164 -12.09 -9.64 -14.81
C ASP A 164 -11.60 -8.50 -13.92
N PHE A 165 -10.42 -8.66 -13.30
CA PHE A 165 -9.77 -7.60 -12.56
C PHE A 165 -9.25 -6.50 -13.49
N TYR A 166 -8.44 -6.82 -14.50
CA TYR A 166 -7.89 -5.79 -15.39
C TYR A 166 -8.97 -5.10 -16.24
N ALA A 167 -10.08 -5.78 -16.56
CA ALA A 167 -11.24 -5.14 -17.19
C ALA A 167 -11.88 -4.05 -16.31
N LYS A 168 -11.79 -4.17 -14.98
CA LYS A 168 -12.23 -3.12 -14.04
C LYS A 168 -11.23 -1.98 -13.93
N LEU A 169 -9.98 -2.19 -14.34
CA LEU A 169 -8.94 -1.17 -14.27
C LEU A 169 -8.96 -0.22 -15.47
N GLY A 170 -9.62 -0.58 -16.56
CA GLY A 170 -9.77 0.25 -17.76
C GLY A 170 -10.09 -0.60 -18.97
N SER A 171 -10.60 0.02 -20.05
CA SER A 171 -10.91 -0.69 -21.30
C SER A 171 -9.66 -0.93 -22.16
N ASP A 172 -8.70 -0.02 -22.12
CA ASP A 172 -7.41 -0.14 -22.81
C ASP A 172 -6.41 -0.91 -21.92
N GLN A 173 -6.23 -2.19 -22.21
CA GLN A 173 -5.40 -3.09 -21.40
C GLN A 173 -3.90 -2.75 -21.50
N ASP A 174 -3.43 -2.25 -22.65
CA ASP A 174 -2.04 -1.86 -22.84
C ASP A 174 -1.73 -0.60 -22.01
N LYS A 175 -2.64 0.37 -22.04
CA LYS A 175 -2.54 1.57 -21.20
C LYS A 175 -2.58 1.22 -19.71
N VAL A 176 -3.53 0.37 -19.28
CA VAL A 176 -3.62 -0.11 -17.89
C VAL A 176 -2.30 -0.75 -17.45
N ALA A 177 -1.75 -1.66 -18.26
CA ALA A 177 -0.51 -2.34 -17.90
C ALA A 177 0.69 -1.38 -17.86
N ALA A 178 0.79 -0.43 -18.80
CA ALA A 178 1.85 0.56 -18.83
C ALA A 178 1.82 1.47 -17.59
N GLU A 179 0.67 2.04 -17.26
CA GLU A 179 0.50 2.93 -16.10
C GLU A 179 0.69 2.19 -14.78
N LEU A 180 0.16 0.97 -14.67
CA LEU A 180 0.33 0.15 -13.47
C LEU A 180 1.80 -0.19 -13.21
N ARG A 181 2.60 -0.46 -14.25
CA ARG A 181 4.05 -0.69 -14.08
C ARG A 181 4.77 0.55 -13.54
N VAL A 182 4.46 1.74 -14.06
CA VAL A 182 5.03 3.02 -13.57
C VAL A 182 4.63 3.29 -12.13
N TYR A 183 3.35 3.07 -11.81
CA TYR A 183 2.82 3.21 -10.47
C TYR A 183 3.52 2.27 -9.47
N LEU A 184 3.63 0.98 -9.82
CA LEU A 184 4.22 -0.04 -8.96
C LEU A 184 5.72 0.18 -8.74
N ALA A 185 6.46 0.62 -9.75
CA ALA A 185 7.87 1.00 -9.57
C ALA A 185 8.03 2.18 -8.58
N SER A 186 7.11 3.14 -8.61
CA SER A 186 7.11 4.26 -7.66
C SER A 186 6.75 3.81 -6.24
N LEU A 187 5.74 2.94 -6.11
CA LEU A 187 5.36 2.32 -4.84
C LEU A 187 6.52 1.50 -4.25
N GLU A 188 7.17 0.66 -5.06
CA GLU A 188 8.31 -0.15 -4.66
C GLU A 188 9.45 0.71 -4.12
N LYS A 189 9.77 1.83 -4.79
CA LYS A 189 10.78 2.78 -4.32
C LYS A 189 10.44 3.35 -2.94
N VAL A 190 9.20 3.82 -2.75
CA VAL A 190 8.74 4.39 -1.47
C VAL A 190 8.74 3.33 -0.35
N VAL A 191 8.24 2.12 -0.64
CA VAL A 191 8.28 0.98 0.29
C VAL A 191 9.72 0.63 0.66
N GLY A 192 10.64 0.58 -0.30
CA GLY A 192 12.05 0.29 -0.08
C GLY A 192 12.71 1.28 0.87
N ILE A 193 12.48 2.58 0.67
CA ILE A 193 12.98 3.64 1.56
C ILE A 193 12.46 3.44 2.99
N LEU A 194 11.14 3.26 3.15
CA LEU A 194 10.53 3.11 4.48
C LEU A 194 10.94 1.82 5.17
N LYS A 195 11.09 0.71 4.44
CA LYS A 195 11.62 -0.54 5.00
C LYS A 195 13.03 -0.36 5.51
N GLY A 196 13.90 0.33 4.76
CA GLY A 196 15.25 0.66 5.19
C GLY A 196 15.24 1.48 6.48
N PHE A 197 14.41 2.54 6.53
CA PHE A 197 14.24 3.37 7.72
C PHE A 197 13.70 2.59 8.93
N LEU A 198 12.62 1.81 8.76
CA LEU A 198 12.00 1.01 9.82
C LEU A 198 12.92 -0.12 10.33
N ALA A 199 13.91 -0.54 9.55
CA ALA A 199 14.94 -1.48 9.97
C ALA A 199 16.06 -0.81 10.79
N SER A 200 16.25 0.50 10.64
CA SER A 200 17.28 1.27 11.35
C SER A 200 16.97 1.41 12.86
N LYS A 201 17.98 1.80 13.63
CA LYS A 201 17.86 2.03 15.09
C LYS A 201 16.91 3.19 15.42
N ASP A 202 16.79 4.16 14.52
CA ASP A 202 15.97 5.36 14.69
C ASP A 202 14.46 5.06 14.77
N ALA A 203 14.05 3.86 14.33
CA ALA A 203 12.65 3.45 14.25
C ALA A 203 12.34 2.21 15.13
N LYS A 204 13.23 1.87 16.09
CA LYS A 204 13.00 0.75 17.02
C LYS A 204 12.46 1.25 18.37
N TRP A 205 11.54 0.49 18.93
CA TRP A 205 10.93 0.69 20.25
C TRP A 205 10.86 -0.63 21.02
#